data_AF-A0A6G4WG83-F1
#
_entry.id   AF-A0A6G4WG83-F1
#
_cell.length_a   1.000
_cell.length_b   1.000
_cell.length_c   1.000
_cell.angle_alpha   90.00
_cell.angle_beta   90.00
_cell.angle_gamma   90.00
#
_symmetry.space_group_name_H-M   'P 1'
#
loop_
_entity.id
_entity.type
_entity.pdbx_description
1 polymer ?
#
loop_
_entity_poly.entity_id
_entity_poly.type
_entity_poly.pdbx_seq_one_letter_code
_entity_poly.pdbx_strand_id
1 'polypeptide(L)' 'MAVSGERTHPLINKLGALVALVFGFLLAAEGYRSASAWLIAAGVALLAVGIVILVMKIVRRNEGA' A
#
# COMPACT_ATOMS: atom_id res chain seq x y z
N MET A 1 22.09 -1.31 -29.40
CA MET A 1 22.13 -1.42 -27.93
C MET A 1 20.71 -1.25 -27.40
N ALA A 2 20.01 -2.37 -27.17
CA ALA A 2 18.74 -2.31 -26.47
C ALA A 2 19.05 -2.18 -24.98
N VAL A 3 18.90 -0.98 -24.42
CA VAL A 3 18.80 -0.80 -22.97
C VAL A 3 17.61 -1.64 -22.55
N SER A 4 17.92 -2.83 -22.02
CA SER A 4 17.02 -3.61 -21.19
C SER A 4 16.83 -2.82 -19.91
N GLY A 5 16.10 -1.71 -20.02
CA GLY A 5 15.72 -0.87 -18.90
C GLY A 5 15.01 -1.79 -17.92
N GLU A 6 15.59 -1.89 -16.74
CA GLU A 6 15.15 -2.73 -15.64
C GLU A 6 13.63 -2.68 -15.55
N ARG A 7 12.97 -3.75 -16.00
CA ARG A 7 11.57 -4.04 -15.68
C ARG A 7 11.54 -4.39 -14.20
N THR A 8 11.77 -3.39 -13.33
CA THR A 8 11.51 -3.50 -11.90
C THR A 8 10.06 -3.94 -11.78
N HIS A 9 9.92 -5.21 -11.39
CA HIS A 9 8.77 -6.03 -11.72
C HIS A 9 7.49 -5.36 -11.19
N PRO A 10 6.44 -5.14 -12.00
CA PRO A 10 5.21 -4.48 -11.57
C PRO A 10 4.53 -5.14 -10.35
N LEU A 11 4.93 -6.36 -10.01
CA LEU A 11 4.51 -7.13 -8.84
C LEU A 11 5.10 -6.62 -7.52
N ILE A 12 6.36 -6.16 -7.47
CA ILE A 12 7.02 -5.74 -6.22
C ILE A 12 6.29 -4.55 -5.59
N ASN A 13 5.95 -3.53 -6.38
CA ASN A 13 5.20 -2.38 -5.89
C ASN A 13 3.71 -2.71 -5.61
N LYS A 14 3.18 -3.85 -6.07
CA LYS A 14 1.82 -4.32 -5.72
C LYS A 14 1.85 -5.07 -4.39
N LEU A 15 2.86 -5.93 -4.21
CA LEU A 15 3.15 -6.61 -2.95
C LEU A 15 3.39 -5.61 -1.82
N GLY A 16 4.20 -4.58 -2.05
CA GLY A 16 4.42 -3.53 -1.04
C GLY A 16 3.14 -2.84 -0.58
N ALA A 17 2.23 -2.53 -1.50
CA ALA A 17 0.95 -1.91 -1.16
C ALA A 17 0.01 -2.87 -0.41
N LEU A 18 -0.02 -4.15 -0.79
CA LEU A 18 -0.77 -5.18 -0.07
C LEU A 18 -0.22 -5.41 1.34
N VAL A 19 1.10 -5.45 1.50
CA VAL A 19 1.75 -5.55 2.81
C VAL A 19 1.39 -4.34 3.67
N ALA A 20 1.47 -3.12 3.13
CA ALA A 20 1.05 -1.91 3.83
C ALA A 20 -0.42 -1.97 4.29
N LEU A 21 -1.31 -2.49 3.45
CA LEU A 21 -2.72 -2.69 3.82
C LEU A 21 -2.89 -3.69 4.96
N VAL A 22 -2.25 -4.86 4.85
CA VAL A 22 -2.35 -5.90 5.88
C VAL A 22 -1.80 -5.40 7.21
N PHE A 23 -0.61 -4.78 7.21
CA PHE A 23 -0.03 -4.22 8.44
C PHE A 23 -0.85 -3.05 8.98
N GLY A 24 -1.37 -2.16 8.14
CA GLY A 24 -2.24 -1.07 8.58
C GLY A 24 -3.51 -1.57 9.24
N PHE A 25 -4.13 -2.61 8.67
CA PHE A 25 -5.31 -3.24 9.25
C PHE A 25 -5.01 -3.91 10.59
N LEU A 26 -3.93 -4.71 10.66
CA LEU A 26 -3.52 -5.38 11.89
C LEU A 26 -3.17 -4.37 12.99
N LEU A 27 -2.49 -3.29 12.66
CA LEU A 27 -2.15 -2.23 13.61
C LEU A 27 -3.39 -1.50 14.12
N ALA A 28 -4.34 -1.19 13.23
CA ALA A 28 -5.61 -0.58 13.61
C ALA A 28 -6.44 -1.52 14.51
N ALA A 29 -6.49 -2.81 14.18
CA ALA A 29 -7.17 -3.83 14.98
C ALA A 29 -6.53 -3.99 16.36
N GLU A 30 -5.20 -3.97 16.44
CA GLU A 30 -4.48 -4.00 17.71
C GLU A 30 -4.72 -2.72 18.53
N GLY A 31 -4.75 -1.56 17.88
CA GLY A 31 -5.11 -0.30 18.52
C GLY A 31 -6.52 -0.32 19.09
N TYR A 32 -7.47 -0.91 18.36
CA TYR A 32 -8.83 -1.11 18.84
C TYR A 32 -8.86 -2.06 20.04
N ARG A 33 -8.14 -3.18 19.98
CA ARG A 33 -8.03 -4.16 21.09
C ARG A 33 -7.41 -3.58 22.35
N SER A 34 -6.41 -2.72 22.21
CA SER A 34 -5.69 -2.07 23.31
C SER A 34 -6.30 -0.74 23.78
N ALA A 35 -7.42 -0.32 23.18
CA ALA A 35 -8.05 0.99 23.39
C ALA A 35 -7.08 2.18 23.19
N SER A 36 -6.07 2.02 22.32
CA SER A 36 -5.06 3.04 22.03
C SER A 36 -5.44 3.81 20.77
N ALA A 37 -5.93 5.05 20.96
CA ALA A 37 -6.30 5.95 19.87
C ALA A 37 -5.13 6.22 18.91
N TRP A 38 -3.89 6.26 19.42
CA TRP A 38 -2.69 6.48 18.61
C TRP A 38 -2.42 5.31 17.65
N LEU A 39 -2.54 4.08 18.13
CA LEU A 39 -2.35 2.88 17.30
C LEU A 39 -3.43 2.77 16.22
N ILE A 40 -4.67 3.10 16.56
CA ILE A 40 -5.78 3.18 15.59
C ILE A 40 -5.44 4.23 14.51
N ALA A 41 -5.07 5.45 14.92
CA ALA A 41 -4.73 6.52 13.99
C ALA A 41 -3.55 6.15 13.07
N ALA A 42 -2.50 5.54 13.63
CA ALA A 42 -1.35 5.07 12.86
C ALA A 42 -1.73 3.96 11.85
N GLY A 43 -2.56 3.01 12.27
CA GLY A 43 -3.05 1.95 11.39
C GLY A 43 -3.92 2.49 10.24
N VAL A 44 -4.82 3.41 10.54
CA VAL A 44 -5.66 4.09 9.54
C VAL A 44 -4.82 4.91 8.56
N ALA A 45 -3.81 5.64 9.05
CA ALA A 45 -2.90 6.38 8.18
C ALA A 45 -2.12 5.44 7.23
N LEU A 46 -1.63 4.31 7.74
CA LEU A 46 -0.93 3.32 6.93
C LEU A 46 -1.85 2.67 5.88
N LEU A 47 -3.11 2.40 6.24
CA LEU A 47 -4.13 1.94 5.30
C LEU A 47 -4.36 2.95 4.17
N ALA A 48 -4.54 4.22 4.52
CA ALA A 48 -4.75 5.28 3.53
C ALA A 48 -3.58 5.35 2.52
N VAL A 49 -2.34 5.29 3.01
CA VAL A 49 -1.15 5.23 2.13
C VAL A 49 -1.17 4.01 1.22
N GLY A 50 -1.48 2.82 1.75
CA GLY A 50 -1.61 1.59 0.97
C GLY A 50 -2.66 1.70 -0.15
N ILE A 51 -3.83 2.28 0.16
CA ILE A 51 -4.91 2.51 -0.82
C ILE A 51 -4.46 3.49 -1.90
N VAL A 52 -3.86 4.63 -1.53
CA VAL A 52 -3.41 5.64 -2.50
C VAL A 52 -2.41 5.05 -3.49
N ILE A 53 -1.45 4.25 -3.02
CA ILE A 53 -0.47 3.57 -3.88
C ILE A 53 -1.15 2.62 -4.86
N LEU A 54 -2.15 1.86 -4.41
CA LEU A 54 -2.94 0.98 -5.28
C LEU A 54 -3.72 1.75 -6.33
N VAL A 55 -4.44 2.80 -5.91
CA VAL A 55 -5.26 3.64 -6.79
C VAL A 55 -4.39 4.30 -7.86
N MET A 56 -3.28 4.95 -7.48
CA MET A 56 -2.36 5.56 -8.44
C MET A 56 -1.84 4.55 -9.45
N LYS A 57 -1.60 3.30 -9.02
CA LYS A 57 -1.18 2.24 -9.93
C LYS A 57 -2.28 1.78 -10.89
N ILE A 58 -3.53 1.72 -10.44
CA ILE A 58 -4.67 1.36 -11.29
C ILE A 58 -4.88 2.45 -12.34
N VAL A 59 -4.89 3.72 -11.92
CA VAL A 59 -5.04 4.88 -12.80
C VAL A 59 -3.92 4.93 -13.85
N ARG A 60 -2.65 4.85 -13.43
CA ARG A 60 -1.50 4.82 -14.37
C ARG A 60 -1.53 3.64 -15.34
N ARG A 61 -2.13 2.51 -14.95
CA ARG A 61 -2.32 1.36 -15.85
C ARG A 61 -3.45 1.58 -16.85
N ASN A 62 -4.45 2.39 -16.49
CA ASN A 62 -5.58 2.70 -17.32
C ASN A 62 -5.32 3.88 -18.29
N GLU A 63 -4.43 4.80 -17.93
CA GLU A 63 -4.01 5.93 -18.78
C GLU A 63 -3.11 5.53 -19.97
N GLY A 64 -2.56 4.32 -19.95
CA GLY A 64 -1.72 3.77 -21.03
C GLY A 64 -2.44 2.81 -21.99
N ALA A 65 -3.78 2.74 -21.93
CA ALA A 65 -4.64 1.97 -22.82
C ALA A 65 -5.49 2.91 -23.69
#